data_AF-A0A3M2DSR3-F1
#
_entry.id   AF-A0A3M2DSR3-F1
#
_cell.length_a   1.000
_cell.length_b   1.000
_cell.length_c   1.000
_cell.angle_alpha   90.00
_cell.angle_beta   90.00
_cell.angle_gamma   90.00
#
_symmetry.space_group_name_H-M   'P 1'
#
loop_
_entity.id
_entity.type
_entity.pdbx_description
1 polymer ?
#
loop_
_entity_poly.entity_id
_entity_poly.type
_entity_poly.pdbx_seq_one_letter_code
_entity_poly.pdbx_strand_id
1 'polypeptide(L)'
;MGTRMQGSSIHRNHKKKKALQLIRFGEFLRERNAISDEQLLCALADHWSNGGRIGAAIARLGLLDEEEIERHAAAYHQLDVVEVGGRPRA
;
A
#
# COMPACT_ATOMS: atom_id res chain seq x y z
N MET A 1 -21.26 17.59 45.07
CA MET A 1 -20.34 16.50 44.64
C MET A 1 -20.02 16.68 43.15
N GLY A 2 -18.80 16.34 42.75
CA GLY A 2 -18.15 16.77 41.51
C GLY A 2 -18.70 16.20 40.20
N THR A 3 -18.62 17.08 39.20
CA THR A 3 -18.53 16.96 37.74
C THR A 3 -18.38 15.62 37.01
N ARG A 4 -19.16 15.49 35.92
CA ARG A 4 -18.81 15.16 34.50
C ARG A 4 -18.10 13.81 34.25
N MET A 5 -18.54 12.99 33.28
CA MET A 5 -18.01 12.98 31.91
C MET A 5 -19.00 12.37 30.91
N GLN A 6 -19.27 13.14 29.85
CA GLN A 6 -19.88 12.66 28.60
C GLN A 6 -18.80 11.88 27.83
N GLY A 7 -19.10 10.65 27.41
CA GLY A 7 -18.28 9.90 26.47
C GLY A 7 -18.54 10.37 25.04
N SER A 8 -17.66 11.24 24.56
CA SER A 8 -17.66 11.81 23.21
C SER A 8 -17.60 10.76 22.10
N SER A 9 -18.36 11.07 21.06
CA SER A 9 -18.34 10.47 19.72
C SER A 9 -16.94 10.33 19.12
N ILE A 10 -16.71 9.26 18.35
CA ILE A 10 -15.73 9.26 17.26
C ILE A 10 -16.35 8.69 15.98
N HIS A 11 -17.12 9.55 15.29
CA HIS A 11 -17.37 9.40 13.86
C HIS A 11 -16.07 9.70 13.11
N ARG A 12 -15.37 8.69 12.59
CA ARG A 12 -14.27 8.91 11.64
C ARG A 12 -14.81 8.98 10.22
N ASN A 13 -15.38 10.14 9.89
CA ASN A 13 -15.79 10.53 8.55
C ASN A 13 -14.57 10.89 7.70
N HIS A 14 -14.03 9.94 6.93
CA HIS A 14 -12.99 10.24 5.95
C HIS A 14 -13.64 10.65 4.63
N LYS A 15 -14.03 11.93 4.52
CA LYS A 15 -14.22 12.58 3.22
C LYS A 15 -12.88 12.55 2.48
N LYS A 16 -12.65 11.53 1.64
CA LYS A 16 -11.47 11.43 0.78
C LYS A 16 -11.53 12.55 -0.26
N LYS A 17 -10.84 13.66 0.00
CA LYS A 17 -10.48 14.61 -1.06
C LYS A 17 -9.62 13.86 -2.07
N LYS A 18 -9.88 14.04 -3.37
CA LYS A 18 -9.13 13.47 -4.49
C LYS A 18 -7.73 14.11 -4.50
N ALA A 19 -6.88 13.65 -3.59
CA ALA A 19 -5.48 14.02 -3.52
C ALA A 19 -4.72 13.10 -4.47
N LEU A 20 -3.82 13.65 -5.27
CA LEU A 20 -2.78 12.86 -5.94
C LEU A 20 -2.07 12.07 -4.84
N GLN A 21 -2.30 10.76 -4.78
CA GLN A 21 -1.62 9.88 -3.85
C GLN A 21 -0.51 9.20 -4.63
N LEU A 22 0.73 9.34 -4.16
CA LEU A 22 1.86 8.60 -4.71
C LEU A 22 1.55 7.10 -4.61
N ILE A 23 1.53 6.40 -5.76
CA ILE A 23 1.39 4.95 -5.79
C ILE A 23 2.54 4.36 -5.00
N ARG A 24 2.25 3.42 -4.08
CA ARG A 24 3.27 2.71 -3.31
C ARG A 24 3.86 1.59 -4.14
N PHE A 25 5.13 1.25 -3.90
CA PHE A 25 5.82 0.21 -4.67
C PHE A 25 5.06 -1.14 -4.74
N GLY A 26 4.48 -1.61 -3.63
CA GLY A 26 3.68 -2.84 -3.65
C GLY A 26 2.41 -2.75 -4.51
N GLU A 27 1.73 -1.61 -4.51
CA GLU A 27 0.56 -1.38 -5.39
C GLU A 27 0.97 -1.30 -6.86
N PHE A 28 2.12 -0.67 -7.14
CA PHE A 28 2.70 -0.62 -8.48
C PHE A 28 3.00 -2.04 -9.02
N LEU A 29 3.55 -2.93 -8.19
CA LEU A 29 3.79 -4.32 -8.59
C LEU A 29 2.48 -5.04 -8.91
N ARG A 30 1.45 -4.84 -8.08
CA ARG A 30 0.12 -5.40 -8.34
C ARG A 30 -0.50 -4.86 -9.63
N GLU A 31 -0.45 -3.55 -9.85
CA GLU A 31 -0.99 -2.92 -11.07
C GLU A 31 -0.32 -3.43 -12.35
N ARG A 32 0.95 -3.87 -12.26
CA ARG A 32 1.66 -4.52 -13.37
C ARG A 32 1.44 -6.03 -13.46
N ASN A 33 0.59 -6.60 -12.60
CA ASN A 33 0.36 -8.03 -12.45
C ASN A 33 1.64 -8.83 -12.13
N ALA A 34 2.65 -8.18 -11.52
CA ALA A 34 3.86 -8.86 -11.04
C ALA A 34 3.57 -9.69 -9.78
N ILE A 35 2.57 -9.26 -9.00
CA ILE A 35 2.02 -9.98 -7.85
C ILE A 35 0.50 -9.83 -7.82
N SER A 36 -0.21 -10.79 -7.24
CA SER A 36 -1.66 -10.70 -7.00
C SER A 36 -2.00 -9.84 -5.77
N ASP A 37 -3.29 -9.49 -5.61
CA ASP A 37 -3.79 -8.83 -4.40
C ASP A 37 -3.49 -9.67 -3.14
N GLU A 38 -3.68 -10.99 -3.19
CA GLU A 38 -3.39 -11.90 -2.08
C GLU A 38 -1.89 -11.91 -1.73
N GLN A 39 -1.03 -11.96 -2.75
CA GLN A 39 0.42 -11.93 -2.57
C GLN A 39 0.88 -10.59 -1.98
N LEU A 40 0.28 -9.47 -2.42
CA LEU A 40 0.54 -8.16 -1.83
C LEU A 40 0.12 -8.09 -0.36
N LEU A 41 -1.05 -8.65 -0.01
CA LEU A 41 -1.50 -8.72 1.39
C LEU A 41 -0.55 -9.55 2.26
N CYS A 42 -0.10 -10.71 1.76
CA CYS A 42 0.91 -11.53 2.43
C CYS A 42 2.23 -10.75 2.64
N ALA A 43 2.72 -10.06 1.60
CA ALA A 43 3.93 -9.25 1.69
C ALA A 43 3.80 -8.09 2.68
N LEU A 44 2.64 -7.45 2.77
CA LEU A 44 2.38 -6.40 3.76
C LEU A 44 2.38 -6.95 5.19
N ALA A 45 1.78 -8.12 5.41
CA ALA A 45 1.79 -8.79 6.72
C ALA A 45 3.22 -9.15 7.16
N ASP A 46 4.03 -9.71 6.25
CA ASP A 46 5.44 -10.01 6.52
C ASP A 46 6.24 -8.72 6.77
N HIS A 47 6.03 -7.68 5.98
CA HIS A 47 6.69 -6.40 6.14
C HIS A 47 6.39 -5.72 7.49
N TRP A 48 5.16 -5.78 7.98
CA TRP A 48 4.82 -5.24 9.31
C TRP A 48 5.41 -6.05 10.46
N SER A 49 5.58 -7.36 10.26
CA SER A 49 6.13 -8.26 11.28
C SER A 49 7.65 -8.17 11.38
N ASN A 50 8.34 -7.99 10.25
CA ASN A 50 9.80 -8.00 10.17
C ASN A 50 10.42 -6.61 9.93
N GLY A 51 9.62 -5.61 9.58
CA GLY A 51 10.09 -4.28 9.19
C GLY A 51 10.77 -4.25 7.82
N GLY A 52 11.61 -3.23 7.59
CA GLY A 52 12.42 -3.09 6.37
C GLY A 52 11.68 -2.49 5.17
N ARG A 53 12.12 -2.81 3.95
CA ARG A 53 11.46 -2.39 2.71
C ARG A 53 10.49 -3.46 2.24
N ILE A 54 9.35 -3.07 1.66
CA ILE A 54 8.37 -4.03 1.12
C ILE A 54 8.99 -4.98 0.07
N GLY A 55 9.96 -4.52 -0.73
CA GLY A 55 10.71 -5.39 -1.65
C GLY A 55 11.44 -6.54 -0.94
N ALA A 56 11.99 -6.30 0.24
CA ALA A 56 12.64 -7.36 1.02
C ALA A 56 11.63 -8.39 1.54
N ALA A 57 10.40 -7.98 1.88
CA ALA A 57 9.34 -8.90 2.24
C ALA A 57 8.90 -9.76 1.04
N ILE A 58 8.79 -9.16 -0.14
CA ILE A 58 8.47 -9.87 -1.39
C ILE A 58 9.54 -10.91 -1.72
N ALA A 59 10.82 -10.56 -1.57
CA ALA A 59 11.94 -11.49 -1.76
C ALA A 59 11.93 -12.64 -0.74
N ARG A 60 11.75 -12.32 0.55
CA ARG A 60 11.69 -13.35 1.62
C ARG A 60 10.58 -14.36 1.40
N LEU A 61 9.44 -13.91 0.90
CA LEU A 61 8.29 -14.77 0.60
C LEU A 61 8.44 -15.52 -0.73
N GLY A 62 9.52 -15.28 -1.49
CA GLY A 62 9.76 -15.92 -2.78
C GLY A 62 8.74 -15.55 -3.85
N LEU A 63 8.12 -14.38 -3.74
CA LEU A 63 7.08 -13.92 -4.67
C LEU A 63 7.68 -13.40 -5.98
N LEU A 64 8.85 -12.75 -5.87
CA LEU A 64 9.70 -12.29 -6.96
C LEU A 64 11.15 -12.49 -6.53
N ASP A 65 12.03 -12.75 -7.49
CA ASP A 65 13.45 -12.76 -7.23
C ASP A 65 14.04 -11.34 -7.08
N GLU A 66 15.27 -11.24 -6.60
CA GLU A 66 15.91 -9.95 -6.34
C GLU A 66 16.14 -9.15 -7.63
N GLU A 67 16.40 -9.82 -8.76
CA GLU A 67 16.59 -9.19 -10.06
C GLU A 67 15.29 -8.59 -10.59
N GLU A 68 14.17 -9.31 -10.47
CA GLU A 68 12.82 -8.85 -10.77
C GLU A 68 12.45 -7.63 -9.93
N ILE A 69 12.73 -7.68 -8.63
CA ILE A 69 12.46 -6.58 -7.71
C ILE A 69 13.26 -5.34 -8.10
N GLU A 70 14.54 -5.49 -8.44
CA GLU A 70 15.38 -4.39 -8.90
C GLU A 70 14.89 -3.79 -10.23
N ARG A 71 14.53 -4.62 -11.21
CA ARG A 71 13.96 -4.16 -12.49
C ARG A 71 12.67 -3.36 -12.26
N HIS A 72 11.79 -3.85 -11.40
CA HIS A 72 10.56 -3.15 -11.06
C HIS A 72 10.83 -1.87 -10.26
N ALA A 73 11.80 -1.87 -9.34
CA ALA A 73 12.17 -0.69 -8.56
C ALA A 73 12.75 0.40 -9.46
N ALA A 74 13.60 0.05 -10.43
CA ALA A 74 14.12 0.99 -11.42
C ALA A 74 12.98 1.63 -12.23
N ALA A 75 12.03 0.83 -12.71
CA ALA A 75 10.86 1.33 -13.42
C ALA A 75 9.95 2.20 -12.54
N TYR A 76 9.80 1.86 -11.26
CA TYR A 76 9.02 2.64 -10.29
C TYR A 76 9.66 4.00 -9.99
N HIS A 77 10.98 4.07 -9.87
CA HIS A 77 11.70 5.32 -9.62
C HIS A 77 11.66 6.30 -10.80
N GLN A 78 11.31 5.84 -11.99
CA GLN A 78 11.09 6.67 -13.17
C GLN A 78 9.66 7.25 -13.25
N LEU A 79 8.74 6.83 -12.37
CA LEU A 79 7.37 7.34 -12.33
C LEU A 79 7.25 8.57 -11.44
N ASP A 80 7.17 9.74 -12.06
CA ASP A 80 6.80 10.98 -11.40
C ASP A 80 5.26 11.11 -11.43
N VAL A 81 4.59 10.56 -10.40
CA VAL A 81 3.13 10.68 -10.13
C VAL A 81 2.19 9.94 -11.11
N VAL A 82 1.40 9.00 -10.59
CA VAL A 82 0.34 8.29 -11.35
C VAL A 82 -1.02 8.51 -10.69
N GLU A 83 -2.02 8.93 -11.46
CA GLU A 83 -3.39 9.17 -10.99
C GLU A 83 -4.18 7.85 -10.91
N VAL A 84 -4.58 7.44 -9.70
CA VAL A 84 -5.45 6.25 -9.51
C VAL A 84 -6.90 6.64 -9.79
N GLY A 85 -7.36 6.38 -11.02
CA GLY A 85 -8.76 6.52 -11.43
C GLY A 85 -9.63 5.40 -10.88
N GLY A 86 -10.25 5.62 -9.72
CA GLY A 86 -11.28 4.72 -9.20
C GLY A 86 -12.47 4.63 -10.17
N ARG A 87 -12.78 3.43 -10.68
CA ARG A 87 -14.02 3.20 -11.45
C ARG A 87 -15.23 3.62 -10.62
N PRO A 88 -16.18 4.39 -11.18
CA PRO A 88 -17.44 4.64 -10.50
C PRO A 88 -18.21 3.31 -10.38
N ARG A 89 -18.62 2.95 -9.16
CA ARG A 89 -19.66 1.94 -8.95
C ARG A 89 -20.98 2.55 -9.44
N ALA A 90 -21.58 1.93 -10.45
CA ALA A 90 -22.97 2.17 -10.86
C ALA A 90 -23.95 1.63 -9.80
#